data_AF-A0AA37SDP7-F1
#
_entry.id   AF-A0AA37SDP7-F1
#
_cell.length_a   1.000
_cell.length_b   1.000
_cell.length_c   1.000
_cell.angle_alpha   90.00
_cell.angle_beta   90.00
_cell.angle_gamma   90.00
#
_symmetry.space_group_name_H-M   'P 1'
#
loop_
_entity.id
_entity.type
_entity.pdbx_description
1 polymer ?
#
loop_
_entity_poly.entity_id
_entity_poly.type
_entity_poly.pdbx_seq_one_letter_code
_entity_poly.pdbx_strand_id
1 'polypeptide(L)'
;MAAFYPTPALKKAMPWLPGHLPGATPYNAGSGAPQPNGQQGGQPGGAPGLGDQIGVPDPGITEHGSLTIAGRILPLPAGDWHPILTARSGTHGELSQQVLARTDRGVVSGVIVVRATQQPVPADLAEQLETPCHDDRDYASHISDRAGVSQECSYTSNAVLENQSVSSDPFITAAFNRMHTLGFPVPSLMINVGWYYAAAAGKGTAHIETVETLVAPIEHGSRQLLAPPQYWNKASVHKNPDAAQFIDALDRWMIGWSRVLRQGFDGTLDTGTLVPPLINDPSAPRPA
;
A
#
# COMPACT_ATOMS: atom_id res chain seq x y z
N MET A 1 -23.42 -14.63 -29.84
CA MET A 1 -23.66 -15.73 -28.88
C MET A 1 -24.09 -15.08 -27.57
N ALA A 2 -25.31 -15.33 -27.10
CA ALA A 2 -25.83 -14.71 -25.88
C ALA A 2 -25.20 -15.39 -24.64
N ALA A 3 -24.51 -14.62 -23.80
CA ALA A 3 -24.00 -15.11 -22.53
C ALA A 3 -25.18 -15.18 -21.53
N PHE A 4 -25.49 -16.39 -21.07
CA PHE A 4 -26.47 -16.60 -20.01
C PHE A 4 -25.85 -16.20 -18.66
N TYR A 5 -26.29 -15.08 -18.10
CA TYR A 5 -25.99 -14.74 -16.71
C TYR A 5 -26.94 -15.51 -15.78
N PRO A 6 -26.43 -16.18 -14.72
CA PRO A 6 -27.28 -16.95 -13.81
C PRO A 6 -28.23 -16.02 -13.06
N THR A 7 -29.53 -16.38 -13.07
CA THR A 7 -30.58 -15.62 -12.38
C THR A 7 -30.38 -15.66 -10.86
N PRO A 8 -30.90 -14.68 -10.09
CA PRO A 8 -30.75 -14.63 -8.64
C PRO A 8 -31.22 -15.90 -7.90
N ALA A 9 -32.25 -16.57 -8.42
CA ALA A 9 -32.75 -17.83 -7.87
C ALA A 9 -31.73 -18.98 -8.01
N LEU A 10 -31.02 -19.04 -9.14
CA LEU A 10 -30.00 -20.05 -9.40
C LEU A 10 -28.76 -19.85 -8.51
N LYS A 11 -28.40 -18.59 -8.24
CA LYS A 11 -27.31 -18.24 -7.31
C LYS A 11 -27.62 -18.67 -5.88
N LYS A 12 -28.87 -18.61 -5.44
CA LYS A 12 -29.26 -19.02 -4.07
C LYS A 12 -29.15 -20.54 -3.85
N ALA A 13 -29.33 -21.34 -4.90
CA ALA A 13 -29.23 -22.80 -4.83
C ALA A 13 -27.80 -23.33 -4.98
N MET A 14 -26.90 -22.56 -5.60
CA MET A 14 -25.53 -22.98 -5.92
C MET A 14 -24.51 -21.93 -5.44
N PRO A 15 -24.08 -22.01 -4.16
CA PRO A 15 -23.22 -20.99 -3.55
C PRO A 15 -21.78 -20.93 -4.10
N TRP A 16 -21.40 -21.88 -4.95
CA TRP A 16 -20.11 -21.92 -5.65
C TRP A 16 -20.08 -21.07 -6.94
N LEU A 17 -21.20 -20.42 -7.32
CA LEU A 17 -21.24 -19.51 -8.46
C LEU A 17 -20.54 -18.16 -8.13
N PRO A 18 -19.75 -17.59 -9.07
CA PRO A 18 -19.05 -16.31 -8.85
C PRO A 18 -20.02 -15.17 -8.48
N GLY A 19 -19.66 -14.38 -7.47
CA GLY A 19 -20.42 -13.20 -7.02
C GLY A 19 -21.22 -13.38 -5.72
N HIS A 20 -21.09 -14.50 -5.01
CA HIS A 20 -21.46 -14.58 -3.59
C HIS A 20 -20.31 -14.06 -2.73
N LEU A 21 -20.38 -12.78 -2.35
CA LEU A 21 -19.63 -12.27 -1.20
C LEU A 21 -20.60 -12.26 -0.01
N PRO A 22 -20.41 -13.11 1.01
CA PRO A 22 -21.17 -13.00 2.24
C PRO A 22 -20.77 -11.69 2.95
N GLY A 23 -21.73 -10.78 3.14
CA GLY A 23 -21.64 -9.77 4.20
C GLY A 23 -20.93 -8.45 3.89
N ALA A 24 -21.01 -7.92 2.67
CA ALA A 24 -20.67 -6.51 2.44
C ALA A 24 -21.79 -5.60 3.00
N THR A 25 -21.75 -5.30 4.31
CA THR A 25 -22.50 -4.20 4.88
C THR A 25 -21.79 -2.88 4.55
N PRO A 26 -22.48 -1.88 3.97
CA PRO A 26 -21.92 -0.54 3.85
C PRO A 26 -21.71 0.02 5.27
N TYR A 27 -20.45 0.26 5.65
CA TYR A 27 -20.13 0.87 6.94
C TYR A 27 -20.33 2.38 6.85
N ASN A 28 -21.38 2.89 7.50
CA ASN A 28 -21.50 4.29 7.88
C ASN A 28 -20.72 4.48 9.20
N ALA A 29 -19.80 5.44 9.21
CA ALA A 29 -19.09 5.83 10.43
C ALA A 29 -20.07 6.50 11.41
N GLY A 30 -20.56 5.74 12.40
CA GLY A 30 -21.35 6.28 13.49
C GLY A 30 -21.99 5.22 14.38
N SER A 31 -21.75 5.34 15.69
CA SER A 31 -22.36 4.61 16.81
C SER A 31 -21.92 3.15 17.05
N GLY A 32 -21.34 2.92 18.24
CA GLY A 32 -20.91 1.61 18.70
C GLY A 32 -21.96 0.89 19.55
N ALA A 33 -21.79 -0.44 19.67
CA ALA A 33 -22.12 -1.26 20.83
C ALA A 33 -21.44 -2.65 20.69
N PRO A 34 -20.96 -3.28 21.79
CA PRO A 34 -20.15 -4.50 21.75
C PRO A 34 -20.95 -5.78 22.05
N GLN A 35 -20.59 -6.94 21.46
CA GLN A 35 -20.88 -8.30 21.99
C GLN A 35 -20.18 -9.45 21.21
N PRO A 36 -20.14 -10.72 21.72
CA PRO A 36 -18.88 -11.29 22.23
C PRO A 36 -18.44 -12.66 21.63
N ASN A 37 -17.16 -12.99 21.87
CA ASN A 37 -16.50 -14.30 22.04
C ASN A 37 -16.65 -15.43 20.99
N GLY A 38 -15.49 -15.94 20.52
CA GLY A 38 -15.36 -17.35 20.12
C GLY A 38 -14.13 -17.75 19.26
N GLN A 39 -13.04 -18.16 19.94
CA GLN A 39 -12.07 -19.22 19.56
C GLN A 39 -11.22 -19.18 18.26
N GLN A 40 -9.91 -18.93 18.48
CA GLN A 40 -8.70 -19.71 18.11
C GLN A 40 -8.59 -20.46 16.77
N GLY A 41 -7.47 -20.20 16.08
CA GLY A 41 -6.79 -21.16 15.21
C GLY A 41 -5.88 -20.51 14.16
N GLY A 42 -4.59 -20.36 14.46
CA GLY A 42 -3.61 -19.79 13.53
C GLY A 42 -3.18 -20.76 12.43
N GLN A 43 -3.10 -20.25 11.20
CA GLN A 43 -2.33 -20.85 10.11
C GLN A 43 -1.88 -19.74 9.13
N PRO A 44 -0.59 -19.69 8.75
CA PRO A 44 -0.07 -18.63 7.90
C PRO A 44 -0.33 -18.97 6.42
N GLY A 45 -1.07 -18.11 5.72
CA GLY A 45 -1.17 -18.13 4.26
C GLY A 45 -2.54 -18.50 3.66
N GLY A 46 -3.65 -17.93 4.13
CA GLY A 46 -4.93 -18.14 3.45
C GLY A 46 -6.07 -17.26 3.94
N ALA A 47 -6.68 -16.53 2.99
CA ALA A 47 -7.92 -15.74 3.11
C ALA A 47 -7.94 -14.68 4.23
N PRO A 48 -8.80 -13.65 4.14
CA PRO A 48 -9.06 -12.79 5.30
C PRO A 48 -9.51 -13.65 6.48
N GLY A 49 -8.90 -13.42 7.65
CA GLY A 49 -9.21 -14.16 8.87
C GLY A 49 -10.61 -13.87 9.39
N LEU A 50 -11.12 -14.76 10.25
CA LEU A 50 -12.35 -14.53 11.03
C LEU A 50 -12.14 -13.30 11.94
N GLY A 51 -12.60 -12.13 11.50
CA GLY A 51 -12.45 -10.86 12.21
C GLY A 51 -11.99 -9.70 11.32
N ASP A 52 -11.45 -10.01 10.14
CA ASP A 52 -11.01 -8.99 9.20
C ASP A 52 -12.21 -8.30 8.53
N GLN A 53 -12.16 -6.97 8.47
CA GLN A 53 -13.19 -6.14 7.84
C GLN A 53 -12.61 -5.54 6.56
N ILE A 54 -13.32 -5.64 5.44
CA ILE A 54 -12.90 -5.06 4.16
C ILE A 54 -13.91 -4.00 3.75
N GLY A 55 -13.42 -2.81 3.42
CA GLY A 55 -14.19 -1.72 2.84
C GLY A 55 -13.88 -1.56 1.35
N VAL A 56 -14.91 -1.25 0.58
CA VAL A 56 -14.84 -1.01 -0.86
C VAL A 56 -15.24 0.45 -1.12
N PRO A 57 -14.29 1.40 -0.98
CA PRO A 57 -14.58 2.82 -1.20
C PRO A 57 -14.96 3.08 -2.66
N ASP A 58 -15.65 4.21 -2.88
CA ASP A 58 -15.98 4.70 -4.22
C ASP A 58 -14.71 5.23 -4.91
N PRO A 59 -14.24 4.60 -6.01
CA PRO A 59 -13.03 5.02 -6.71
C PRO A 59 -13.22 6.34 -7.47
N GLY A 60 -14.46 6.85 -7.59
CA GLY A 60 -14.76 8.16 -8.14
C GLY A 60 -14.39 9.32 -7.21
N ILE A 61 -14.12 9.05 -5.94
CA ILE A 61 -13.60 10.04 -4.98
C ILE A 61 -12.08 10.15 -5.18
N THR A 62 -11.56 11.38 -5.15
CA THR A 62 -10.12 11.65 -5.22
C THR A 62 -9.63 12.26 -3.93
N GLU A 63 -8.52 11.71 -3.43
CA GLU A 63 -7.77 12.21 -2.29
C GLU A 63 -6.54 12.97 -2.79
N HIS A 64 -6.22 14.08 -2.14
CA HIS A 64 -5.07 14.91 -2.49
C HIS A 64 -4.36 15.44 -1.24
N GLY A 65 -3.04 15.55 -1.31
CA GLY A 65 -2.21 16.15 -0.27
C GLY A 65 -2.01 15.26 0.96
N SER A 66 -3.08 14.74 1.55
CA SER A 66 -3.01 13.83 2.70
C SER A 66 -4.31 13.05 2.91
N LEU A 67 -4.23 11.90 3.58
CA LEU A 67 -5.38 11.17 4.11
C LEU A 67 -5.23 10.94 5.62
N THR A 68 -6.30 10.50 6.27
CA THR A 68 -6.27 10.07 7.68
C THR A 68 -6.36 8.55 7.78
N ILE A 69 -5.46 7.94 8.54
CA ILE A 69 -5.47 6.52 8.87
C ILE A 69 -5.03 6.29 10.31
N ALA A 70 -5.76 5.44 11.05
CA ALA A 70 -5.46 5.16 12.46
C ALA A 70 -5.28 6.43 13.36
N GLY A 71 -6.00 7.51 13.04
CA GLY A 71 -5.91 8.79 13.77
C GLY A 71 -4.68 9.64 13.41
N ARG A 72 -3.88 9.24 12.43
CA ARG A 72 -2.68 9.93 11.96
C ARG A 72 -2.89 10.51 10.57
N ILE A 73 -2.16 11.58 10.26
CA ILE A 73 -2.14 12.20 8.94
C ILE A 73 -1.05 11.51 8.13
N LEU A 74 -1.45 10.90 7.02
CA LEU A 74 -0.52 10.37 6.02
C LEU A 74 -0.46 11.37 4.85
N PRO A 75 0.70 12.01 4.58
CA PRO A 75 0.86 12.82 3.39
C PRO A 75 0.83 11.93 2.13
N LEU A 76 0.28 12.46 1.04
CA LEU A 76 0.24 11.82 -0.26
C LEU A 76 1.21 12.52 -1.22
N PRO A 77 1.95 11.78 -2.05
CA PRO A 77 2.68 12.38 -3.17
C PRO A 77 1.72 13.12 -4.10
N ALA A 78 2.23 14.00 -4.94
CA ALA A 78 1.42 14.80 -5.84
C ALA A 78 0.61 13.93 -6.82
N GLY A 79 -0.60 14.40 -7.12
CA GLY A 79 -1.55 13.78 -8.04
C GLY A 79 -2.87 13.42 -7.37
N ASP A 80 -3.71 12.76 -8.16
CA ASP A 80 -5.07 12.41 -7.78
C ASP A 80 -5.07 10.94 -7.36
N TRP A 81 -5.33 10.68 -6.08
CA TRP A 81 -5.32 9.33 -5.51
C TRP A 81 -6.74 8.80 -5.35
N HIS A 82 -7.01 7.68 -5.99
CA HIS A 82 -8.29 7.00 -5.94
C HIS A 82 -8.25 5.90 -4.88
N PRO A 83 -9.14 5.90 -3.88
CA PRO A 83 -9.18 4.84 -2.88
C PRO A 83 -9.71 3.56 -3.52
N ILE A 84 -8.95 2.48 -3.38
CA ILE A 84 -9.26 1.18 -4.01
C ILE A 84 -9.89 0.25 -2.99
N LEU A 85 -9.25 0.12 -1.83
CA LEU A 85 -9.63 -0.85 -0.80
C LEU A 85 -9.20 -0.34 0.57
N THR A 86 -10.04 -0.60 1.58
CA THR A 86 -9.63 -0.45 2.97
C THR A 86 -9.79 -1.78 3.69
N ALA A 87 -8.97 -2.02 4.71
CA ALA A 87 -9.13 -3.19 5.56
C ALA A 87 -8.84 -2.84 7.01
N ARG A 88 -9.45 -3.60 7.93
CA ARG A 88 -9.04 -3.69 9.32
C ARG A 88 -8.77 -5.14 9.64
N SER A 89 -7.61 -5.41 10.21
CA SER A 89 -7.18 -6.78 10.52
C SER A 89 -6.58 -6.90 11.91
N GLY A 90 -6.44 -8.15 12.34
CA GLY A 90 -5.98 -8.51 13.68
C GLY A 90 -7.14 -8.88 14.61
N THR A 91 -6.82 -9.45 15.78
CA THR A 91 -7.81 -10.10 16.67
C THR A 91 -8.92 -9.15 17.09
N HIS A 92 -8.60 -7.86 17.21
CA HIS A 92 -9.53 -6.80 17.58
C HIS A 92 -9.56 -5.66 16.54
N GLY A 93 -9.06 -5.90 15.33
CA GLY A 93 -8.96 -4.88 14.29
C GLY A 93 -7.90 -3.82 14.60
N GLU A 94 -6.81 -4.20 15.25
CA GLU A 94 -5.69 -3.34 15.62
C GLU A 94 -4.97 -2.71 14.43
N LEU A 95 -4.97 -3.33 13.26
CA LEU A 95 -4.30 -2.82 12.06
C LEU A 95 -5.32 -2.23 11.09
N SER A 96 -5.12 -0.98 10.69
CA SER A 96 -5.82 -0.37 9.56
C SER A 96 -4.96 -0.45 8.32
N GLN A 97 -5.58 -0.74 7.17
CA GLN A 97 -4.92 -0.71 5.88
C GLN A 97 -5.75 0.09 4.87
N GLN A 98 -5.08 0.84 4.02
CA GLN A 98 -5.68 1.53 2.88
C GLN A 98 -4.81 1.35 1.65
N VAL A 99 -5.44 1.10 0.50
CA VAL A 99 -4.79 1.03 -0.81
C VAL A 99 -5.37 2.10 -1.71
N LEU A 100 -4.50 2.92 -2.30
CA LEU A 100 -4.86 3.99 -3.22
C LEU A 100 -4.11 3.82 -4.54
N ALA A 101 -4.72 4.25 -5.64
CA ALA A 101 -4.09 4.26 -6.95
C ALA A 101 -4.07 5.67 -7.52
N ARG A 102 -2.95 6.07 -8.11
CA ARG A 102 -2.79 7.31 -8.86
C ARG A 102 -2.68 7.00 -10.34
N THR A 103 -3.31 7.82 -11.18
CA THR A 103 -3.19 7.70 -12.63
C THR A 103 -2.51 8.93 -13.25
N ASP A 104 -1.80 8.72 -14.36
CA ASP A 104 -1.31 9.76 -15.25
C ASP A 104 -1.76 9.42 -16.68
N ARG A 105 -2.56 10.31 -17.29
CA ARG A 105 -3.16 10.16 -18.64
C ARG A 105 -3.70 8.75 -18.94
N GLY A 106 -4.43 8.17 -17.98
CA GLY A 106 -5.12 6.90 -18.15
C GLY A 106 -4.26 5.66 -17.93
N VAL A 107 -3.08 5.78 -17.31
CA VAL A 107 -2.23 4.68 -16.84
C VAL A 107 -1.97 4.82 -15.35
N VAL A 108 -1.97 3.72 -14.60
CA VAL A 108 -1.59 3.76 -13.18
C VAL A 108 -0.10 4.14 -13.08
N SER A 109 0.17 5.29 -12.49
CA SER A 109 1.53 5.82 -12.29
C SER A 109 2.04 5.56 -10.87
N GLY A 110 1.15 5.32 -9.92
CA GLY A 110 1.51 4.96 -8.55
C GLY A 110 0.41 4.17 -7.84
N VAL A 111 0.81 3.32 -6.89
CA VAL A 111 -0.09 2.67 -5.93
C VAL A 111 0.51 2.83 -4.55
N ILE A 112 -0.29 3.26 -3.58
CA ILE A 112 0.13 3.36 -2.18
C ILE A 112 -0.61 2.30 -1.39
N VAL A 113 0.14 1.53 -0.60
CA VAL A 113 -0.39 0.64 0.43
C VAL A 113 0.10 1.16 1.77
N VAL A 114 -0.84 1.55 2.63
CA VAL A 114 -0.52 2.01 3.98
C VAL A 114 -1.11 1.07 4.99
N ARG A 115 -0.33 0.71 6.00
CA ARG A 115 -0.78 -0.03 7.17
C ARG A 115 -0.38 0.72 8.43
N ALA A 116 -1.29 0.78 9.39
CA ALA A 116 -1.13 1.65 10.54
C ALA A 116 -1.85 1.02 11.73
N THR A 117 -1.17 0.90 12.88
CA THR A 117 -1.82 0.37 14.09
C THR A 117 -2.70 1.44 14.75
N GLN A 118 -3.94 1.07 15.06
CA GLN A 118 -4.92 1.89 15.78
C GLN A 118 -4.68 1.89 17.29
N GLN A 119 -4.04 0.84 17.79
CA GLN A 119 -3.65 0.67 19.18
C GLN A 119 -2.24 0.08 19.25
N PRO A 120 -1.52 0.24 20.37
CA PRO A 120 -0.23 -0.41 20.54
C PRO A 120 -0.33 -1.93 20.34
N VAL A 121 0.61 -2.49 19.60
CA VAL A 121 0.74 -3.94 19.36
C VAL A 121 2.01 -4.46 20.05
N PRO A 122 2.14 -5.77 20.29
CA PRO A 122 3.39 -6.36 20.76
C PRO A 122 4.59 -5.98 19.88
N ALA A 123 5.73 -5.65 20.49
CA ALA A 123 6.90 -5.14 19.77
C ALA A 123 7.56 -6.17 18.84
N ASP A 124 7.37 -7.47 19.07
CA ASP A 124 7.82 -8.56 18.19
C ASP A 124 7.08 -8.60 16.84
N LEU A 125 5.87 -8.03 16.77
CA LEU A 125 5.18 -7.83 15.48
C LEU A 125 5.91 -6.80 14.60
N ALA A 126 6.64 -5.88 15.24
CA ALA A 126 7.44 -4.85 14.57
C ALA A 126 8.62 -5.49 13.80
N GLU A 127 9.36 -6.38 14.47
CA GLU A 127 10.50 -7.09 13.87
C GLU A 127 10.12 -7.93 12.63
N GLN A 128 8.88 -8.42 12.54
CA GLN A 128 8.44 -9.16 11.35
C GLN A 128 8.24 -8.25 10.13
N LEU A 129 7.87 -6.99 10.36
CA LEU A 129 7.52 -6.03 9.33
C LEU A 129 8.75 -5.29 8.75
N GLU A 130 9.90 -5.34 9.42
CA GLU A 130 11.16 -4.79 8.87
C GLU A 130 11.87 -5.74 7.90
N THR A 131 11.40 -6.98 7.75
CA THR A 131 12.02 -8.00 6.87
C THR A 131 12.40 -7.47 5.49
N PRO A 132 11.57 -6.68 4.78
CA PRO A 132 11.95 -6.14 3.48
C PRO A 132 13.18 -5.24 3.52
N CYS A 133 13.43 -4.51 4.60
CA CYS A 133 14.58 -3.61 4.74
C CYS A 133 15.94 -4.32 4.78
N HIS A 134 15.94 -5.64 4.94
CA HIS A 134 17.13 -6.49 4.96
C HIS A 134 17.25 -7.40 3.73
N ASP A 135 16.47 -7.16 2.66
CA ASP A 135 16.56 -7.95 1.44
C ASP A 135 17.76 -7.52 0.58
N ASP A 136 18.72 -8.42 0.40
CA ASP A 136 19.91 -8.17 -0.42
C ASP A 136 19.60 -7.83 -1.89
N ARG A 137 18.38 -8.14 -2.36
CA ARG A 137 17.91 -7.84 -3.72
C ARG A 137 17.46 -6.39 -3.88
N ASP A 138 17.27 -5.65 -2.79
CA ASP A 138 16.93 -4.24 -2.81
C ASP A 138 18.00 -3.42 -3.53
N TYR A 139 17.56 -2.44 -4.31
CA TYR A 139 18.45 -1.49 -4.94
C TYR A 139 19.17 -0.62 -3.89
N ALA A 140 18.45 -0.22 -2.85
CA ALA A 140 18.95 0.55 -1.73
C ALA A 140 18.06 0.33 -0.50
N SER A 141 18.67 0.35 0.68
CA SER A 141 17.99 0.28 1.97
C SER A 141 18.69 1.22 2.96
N HIS A 142 17.92 1.97 3.74
CA HIS A 142 18.39 2.93 4.73
C HIS A 142 17.77 2.58 6.07
N ILE A 143 18.60 2.23 7.04
CA ILE A 143 18.17 1.89 8.40
C ILE A 143 18.67 3.00 9.33
N SER A 144 17.78 3.50 10.18
CA SER A 144 18.07 4.61 11.08
C SER A 144 17.87 4.18 12.53
N ASP A 145 18.98 4.03 13.26
CA ASP A 145 18.95 3.82 14.71
C ASP A 145 18.79 5.17 15.41
N ARG A 146 17.62 5.43 16.01
CA ARG A 146 17.35 6.67 16.76
C ARG A 146 16.96 6.37 18.19
N ALA A 147 17.49 7.15 19.12
CA ALA A 147 17.08 7.09 20.51
C ALA A 147 15.57 7.38 20.65
N GLY A 148 14.83 6.48 21.30
CA GLY A 148 13.38 6.61 21.52
C GLY A 148 12.50 6.11 20.36
N VAL A 149 13.08 5.74 19.23
CA VAL A 149 12.42 5.01 18.14
C VAL A 149 12.83 3.56 18.28
N SER A 150 11.88 2.62 18.16
CA SER A 150 12.28 1.20 18.18
C SER A 150 12.98 0.85 16.87
N GLN A 151 12.41 1.23 15.71
CA GLN A 151 12.98 0.96 14.38
C GLN A 151 12.45 1.96 13.33
N GLU A 152 13.32 2.40 12.41
CA GLU A 152 12.94 3.15 11.20
C GLU A 152 13.79 2.65 10.03
N CYS A 153 13.14 2.24 8.94
CA CYS A 153 13.84 1.89 7.72
C CYS A 153 13.06 2.27 6.46
N SER A 154 13.79 2.46 5.38
CA SER A 154 13.23 2.65 4.04
C SER A 154 14.02 1.88 3.00
N TYR A 155 13.36 1.37 1.98
CA TYR A 155 13.99 0.56 0.94
C TYR A 155 13.41 0.86 -0.43
N THR A 156 14.19 0.59 -1.47
CA THR A 156 13.79 0.62 -2.87
C THR A 156 14.02 -0.75 -3.48
N SER A 157 12.98 -1.40 -3.97
CA SER A 157 13.03 -2.77 -4.48
C SER A 157 12.16 -2.96 -5.72
N ASN A 158 12.29 -4.11 -6.40
CA ASN A 158 11.43 -4.42 -7.53
C ASN A 158 10.10 -5.02 -7.03
N ALA A 159 8.97 -4.45 -7.44
CA ALA A 159 7.68 -5.13 -7.34
C ALA A 159 7.43 -5.91 -8.63
N VAL A 160 7.85 -7.18 -8.62
CA VAL A 160 7.60 -8.08 -9.75
C VAL A 160 6.11 -8.47 -9.73
N LEU A 161 5.34 -7.98 -10.71
CA LEU A 161 3.92 -8.30 -10.88
C LEU A 161 3.70 -9.55 -11.75
N GLU A 162 4.62 -10.52 -11.67
CA GLU A 162 4.54 -11.76 -12.44
C GLU A 162 3.52 -12.70 -11.77
N ASN A 163 2.56 -13.19 -12.55
CA ASN A 163 1.39 -13.96 -12.08
C ASN A 163 0.38 -13.19 -11.21
N GLN A 164 0.28 -11.87 -11.37
CA GLN A 164 -0.72 -11.01 -10.70
C GLN A 164 -0.62 -10.96 -9.16
N SER A 165 0.43 -11.52 -8.56
CA SER A 165 0.67 -11.42 -7.12
C SER A 165 1.75 -10.39 -6.85
N VAL A 166 1.35 -9.27 -6.27
CA VAL A 166 2.24 -8.15 -5.90
C VAL A 166 2.83 -8.35 -4.51
N SER A 167 2.16 -9.18 -3.71
CA SER A 167 2.46 -9.41 -2.31
C SER A 167 1.81 -10.72 -1.87
N SER A 168 2.40 -11.38 -0.87
CA SER A 168 1.74 -12.47 -0.15
C SER A 168 0.56 -11.99 0.72
N ASP A 169 0.40 -10.67 0.88
CA ASP A 169 -0.72 -10.08 1.60
C ASP A 169 -2.04 -10.23 0.81
N PRO A 170 -3.08 -10.84 1.42
CA PRO A 170 -4.36 -11.07 0.76
C PRO A 170 -5.12 -9.78 0.43
N PHE A 171 -4.96 -8.71 1.22
CA PHE A 171 -5.63 -7.43 0.98
C PHE A 171 -4.96 -6.64 -0.15
N ILE A 172 -3.63 -6.69 -0.26
CA ILE A 172 -2.93 -6.13 -1.42
C ILE A 172 -3.39 -6.86 -2.68
N THR A 173 -3.40 -8.19 -2.67
CA THR A 173 -3.89 -9.00 -3.80
C THR A 173 -5.34 -8.64 -4.16
N ALA A 174 -6.23 -8.51 -3.17
CA ALA A 174 -7.61 -8.08 -3.39
C ALA A 174 -7.73 -6.67 -4.00
N ALA A 175 -6.88 -5.74 -3.59
CA ALA A 175 -6.85 -4.38 -4.13
C ALA A 175 -6.42 -4.37 -5.61
N PHE A 176 -5.40 -5.14 -5.98
CA PHE A 176 -4.98 -5.26 -7.39
C PHE A 176 -6.05 -5.92 -8.27
N ASN A 177 -6.70 -6.97 -7.77
CA ASN A 177 -7.84 -7.60 -8.46
C ASN A 177 -9.00 -6.60 -8.65
N ARG A 178 -9.25 -5.76 -7.64
CA ARG A 178 -10.25 -4.70 -7.72
C ARG A 178 -9.87 -3.62 -8.73
N MET A 179 -8.63 -3.14 -8.74
CA MET A 179 -8.14 -2.19 -9.75
C MET A 179 -8.36 -2.73 -11.17
N HIS A 180 -8.03 -4.01 -11.39
CA HIS A 180 -8.26 -4.68 -12.66
C HIS A 180 -9.76 -4.70 -13.04
N THR A 181 -10.63 -5.06 -12.09
CA THR A 181 -12.09 -5.07 -12.29
C THR A 181 -12.66 -3.69 -12.60
N LEU A 182 -12.10 -2.65 -11.99
CA LEU A 182 -12.46 -1.25 -12.22
C LEU A 182 -11.87 -0.66 -13.51
N GLY A 183 -11.00 -1.39 -14.21
CA GLY A 183 -10.38 -0.94 -15.45
C GLY A 183 -9.18 -0.02 -15.27
N PHE A 184 -8.57 0.04 -14.07
CA PHE A 184 -7.30 0.73 -13.87
C PHE A 184 -6.18 -0.08 -14.54
N PRO A 185 -5.48 0.45 -15.56
CA PRO A 185 -4.43 -0.29 -16.25
C PRO A 185 -3.13 -0.17 -15.47
N VAL A 186 -2.88 -1.18 -14.64
CA VAL A 186 -1.65 -1.36 -13.87
C VAL A 186 -0.53 -1.83 -14.81
N PRO A 187 0.64 -1.17 -14.83
CA PRO A 187 1.82 -1.65 -15.55
C PRO A 187 2.24 -3.06 -15.12
N SER A 188 2.95 -3.79 -15.99
CA SER A 188 3.47 -5.13 -15.63
C SER A 188 4.67 -5.09 -14.68
N LEU A 189 5.23 -3.90 -14.44
CA LEU A 189 6.37 -3.70 -13.56
C LEU A 189 6.19 -2.38 -12.81
N MET A 190 6.40 -2.41 -11.51
CA MET A 190 6.48 -1.22 -10.66
C MET A 190 7.71 -1.36 -9.76
N ILE A 191 8.25 -0.25 -9.30
CA ILE A 191 9.32 -0.22 -8.29
C ILE A 191 8.66 0.07 -6.95
N ASN A 192 8.94 -0.76 -5.95
CA ASN A 192 8.46 -0.55 -4.60
C ASN A 192 9.42 0.39 -3.87
N VAL A 193 8.85 1.40 -3.22
CA VAL A 193 9.55 2.23 -2.25
C VAL A 193 8.81 2.09 -0.93
N GLY A 194 9.41 1.37 0.01
CA GLY A 194 8.83 1.10 1.31
C GLY A 194 9.40 2.00 2.40
N TRP A 195 8.54 2.41 3.31
CA TRP A 195 8.88 3.01 4.59
C TRP A 195 8.27 2.16 5.70
N TYR A 196 9.06 1.92 6.74
CA TYR A 196 8.63 1.21 7.93
C TYR A 196 9.07 2.01 9.15
N TYR A 197 8.14 2.17 10.09
CA TYR A 197 8.40 2.89 11.32
C TYR A 197 7.68 2.23 12.50
N ALA A 198 8.44 2.01 13.56
CA ALA A 198 7.93 1.55 14.83
C ALA A 198 8.41 2.46 15.97
N ALA A 199 7.45 2.93 16.77
CA ALA A 199 7.70 3.74 17.95
C ALA A 199 7.21 3.02 19.20
N ALA A 200 8.04 3.01 20.25
CA ALA A 200 7.68 2.37 21.52
C ALA A 200 6.45 3.06 22.16
N ALA A 201 5.51 2.25 22.63
CA ALA A 201 4.22 2.68 23.16
C ALA A 201 3.94 2.07 24.55
N GLY A 202 5.00 1.93 25.36
CA GLY A 202 4.96 1.30 26.68
C GLY A 202 5.88 0.08 26.78
N LYS A 203 5.70 -0.72 27.84
CA LYS A 203 6.54 -1.88 28.10
C LYS A 203 6.22 -3.02 27.13
N GLY A 204 7.10 -3.22 26.14
CA GLY A 204 7.00 -4.32 25.17
C GLY A 204 5.95 -4.13 24.07
N THR A 205 5.48 -2.89 23.88
CA THR A 205 4.47 -2.54 22.87
C THR A 205 4.97 -1.42 21.96
N ALA A 206 4.47 -1.36 20.74
CA ALA A 206 4.81 -0.34 19.75
C ALA A 206 3.61 0.11 18.92
N HIS A 207 3.67 1.34 18.42
CA HIS A 207 2.87 1.80 17.28
C HIS A 207 3.66 1.57 16.01
N ILE A 208 3.00 1.05 14.97
CA ILE A 208 3.65 0.70 13.71
C ILE A 208 2.91 1.39 12.57
N GLU A 209 3.68 1.89 11.61
CA GLU A 209 3.19 2.37 10.32
C GLU A 209 4.11 1.90 9.19
N THR A 210 3.51 1.36 8.14
CA THR A 210 4.19 0.94 6.92
C THR A 210 3.57 1.65 5.75
N VAL A 211 4.38 2.19 4.85
CA VAL A 211 3.94 2.87 3.64
C VAL A 211 4.74 2.31 2.48
N GLU A 212 4.08 1.53 1.62
CA GLU A 212 4.67 1.04 0.38
C GLU A 212 4.12 1.88 -0.77
N THR A 213 5.00 2.56 -1.49
CA THR A 213 4.68 3.32 -2.68
C THR A 213 5.24 2.59 -3.89
N LEU A 214 4.36 1.95 -4.66
CA LEU A 214 4.68 1.35 -5.94
C LEU A 214 4.67 2.45 -6.99
N VAL A 215 5.80 2.66 -7.68
CA VAL A 215 5.97 3.71 -8.68
C VAL A 215 6.25 3.08 -10.04
N ALA A 216 5.50 3.47 -11.07
CA ALA A 216 5.65 2.90 -12.40
C ALA A 216 6.84 3.53 -13.15
N PRO A 217 7.87 2.79 -13.58
CA PRO A 217 8.97 3.33 -14.37
C PRO A 217 8.60 3.40 -15.85
N ILE A 218 7.61 4.23 -16.17
CA ILE A 218 7.07 4.43 -17.52
C ILE A 218 7.32 5.86 -18.00
N GLU A 219 7.41 6.04 -19.31
CA GLU A 219 7.36 7.37 -19.91
C GLU A 219 6.06 8.08 -19.51
N HIS A 220 6.13 9.38 -19.22
CA HIS A 220 4.96 10.16 -18.81
C HIS A 220 3.84 10.08 -19.85
N GLY A 221 2.65 9.71 -19.40
CA GLY A 221 1.48 9.55 -20.26
C GLY A 221 1.52 8.35 -21.22
N SER A 222 2.47 7.43 -21.05
CA SER A 222 2.63 6.23 -21.86
C SER A 222 2.41 4.97 -21.03
N ARG A 223 2.38 3.82 -21.69
CA ARG A 223 2.51 2.49 -21.04
C ARG A 223 3.90 1.89 -21.20
N GLN A 224 4.78 2.61 -21.89
CA GLN A 224 6.12 2.16 -22.23
C GLN A 224 7.03 2.26 -21.02
N LEU A 225 7.65 1.14 -20.62
CA LEU A 225 8.70 1.14 -19.59
C LEU A 225 9.91 1.94 -20.08
N LEU A 226 10.53 2.69 -19.17
CA LEU A 226 11.76 3.46 -19.41
C LEU A 226 12.94 2.58 -19.83
N ALA A 227 12.94 1.31 -19.40
CA ALA A 227 13.94 0.33 -19.77
C ALA A 227 13.32 -1.08 -19.90
N PRO A 228 13.93 -1.97 -20.70
CA PRO A 228 13.50 -3.36 -20.79
C PRO A 228 13.48 -4.11 -19.43
N PRO A 229 12.55 -5.06 -19.21
CA PRO A 229 12.38 -5.80 -17.95
C PRO A 229 13.67 -6.35 -17.31
N GLN A 230 14.61 -6.85 -18.11
CA GLN A 230 15.86 -7.47 -17.61
C GLN A 230 16.81 -6.49 -16.90
N TYR A 231 16.61 -5.18 -17.04
CA TYR A 231 17.42 -4.17 -16.35
C TYR A 231 16.87 -3.80 -14.96
N TRP A 232 15.64 -4.20 -14.63
CA TRP A 232 15.03 -3.90 -13.34
C TRP A 232 15.40 -4.95 -12.29
N ASN A 233 16.69 -5.03 -11.98
CA ASN A 233 17.19 -5.69 -10.78
C ASN A 233 18.55 -5.10 -10.38
N LYS A 234 18.94 -5.28 -9.10
CA LYS A 234 20.17 -4.72 -8.54
C LYS A 234 21.43 -5.02 -9.37
N ALA A 235 21.52 -6.22 -9.96
CA ALA A 235 22.69 -6.67 -10.71
C ALA A 235 22.81 -6.07 -12.13
N SER A 236 21.73 -5.53 -12.70
CA SER A 236 21.73 -5.03 -14.08
C SER A 236 21.23 -3.60 -14.24
N VAL A 237 20.64 -2.96 -13.22
CA VAL A 237 20.06 -1.62 -13.34
C VAL A 237 21.06 -0.57 -13.80
N HIS A 238 22.30 -0.64 -13.31
CA HIS A 238 23.38 0.27 -13.71
C HIS A 238 23.81 0.12 -15.18
N LYS A 239 23.41 -0.96 -15.87
CA LYS A 239 23.74 -1.22 -17.27
C LYS A 239 22.82 -0.50 -18.25
N ASN A 240 21.72 0.09 -17.77
CA ASN A 240 20.83 0.94 -18.55
C ASN A 240 20.72 2.32 -17.88
N PRO A 241 21.04 3.42 -18.58
CA PRO A 241 21.09 4.75 -17.97
C PRO A 241 19.73 5.25 -17.47
N ASP A 242 18.63 4.96 -18.18
CA ASP A 242 17.29 5.41 -17.80
C ASP A 242 16.81 4.66 -16.54
N ALA A 243 17.07 3.35 -16.46
CA ALA A 243 16.76 2.56 -15.27
C ALA A 243 17.57 3.02 -14.06
N ALA A 244 18.88 3.24 -14.23
CA ALA A 244 19.76 3.74 -13.17
C ALA A 244 19.32 5.11 -12.68
N GLN A 245 19.05 6.05 -13.59
CA GLN A 245 18.59 7.39 -13.23
C GLN A 245 17.25 7.37 -12.49
N PHE A 246 16.33 6.48 -12.90
CA PHE A 246 15.03 6.34 -12.24
C PHE A 246 15.17 5.83 -10.80
N ILE A 247 15.95 4.77 -10.57
CA ILE A 247 16.22 4.24 -9.23
C ILE A 247 16.94 5.28 -8.36
N ASP A 248 17.95 5.97 -8.89
CA ASP A 248 18.66 7.03 -8.15
C ASP A 248 17.73 8.19 -7.77
N ALA A 249 16.77 8.53 -8.63
CA ALA A 249 15.78 9.56 -8.34
C ALA A 249 14.79 9.12 -7.26
N LEU A 250 14.33 7.86 -7.31
CA LEU A 250 13.47 7.28 -6.27
C LEU A 250 14.18 7.23 -4.92
N ASP A 251 15.43 6.77 -4.87
CA ASP A 251 16.19 6.66 -3.63
C ASP A 251 16.37 8.03 -2.96
N ARG A 252 16.77 9.05 -3.74
CA ARG A 252 16.87 10.44 -3.24
C ARG A 252 15.52 11.00 -2.77
N TRP A 253 14.46 10.75 -3.52
CA TRP A 253 13.11 11.16 -3.13
C TRP A 253 12.72 10.50 -1.81
N MET A 254 12.98 9.20 -1.66
CA MET A 254 12.59 8.44 -0.48
C MET A 254 13.26 8.94 0.79
N ILE A 255 14.54 9.32 0.75
CA ILE A 255 15.23 9.89 1.92
C ILE A 255 14.49 11.13 2.44
N GLY A 256 14.04 12.01 1.53
CA GLY A 256 13.24 13.18 1.89
C GLY A 256 11.83 12.80 2.34
N TRP A 257 11.21 11.84 1.66
CA TRP A 257 9.85 11.39 1.92
C TRP A 257 9.70 10.68 3.28
N SER A 258 10.66 9.83 3.68
CA SER A 258 10.70 9.20 5.02
C SER A 258 10.57 10.23 6.14
N ARG A 259 11.22 11.40 6.00
CA ARG A 259 11.10 12.47 6.99
C ARG A 259 9.68 13.03 7.07
N VAL A 260 9.04 13.20 5.91
CA VAL A 260 7.67 13.72 5.80
C VAL A 260 6.67 12.72 6.36
N LEU A 261 6.82 11.42 6.04
CA LEU A 261 6.02 10.34 6.60
C LEU A 261 6.13 10.29 8.13
N ARG A 262 7.35 10.36 8.67
CA ARG A 262 7.57 10.39 10.11
C ARG A 262 6.92 11.59 10.79
N GLN A 263 6.96 12.77 10.17
CA GLN A 263 6.26 13.94 10.70
C GLN A 263 4.74 13.71 10.74
N GLY A 264 4.19 13.00 9.76
CA GLY A 264 2.79 12.58 9.74
C GLY A 264 2.47 11.63 10.90
N PHE A 265 3.34 10.64 11.11
CA PHE A 265 3.23 9.70 12.23
C PHE A 265 3.27 10.39 13.59
N ASP A 266 4.23 11.29 13.79
CA ASP A 266 4.45 12.01 15.05
C ASP A 266 3.40 13.13 15.29
N GLY A 267 2.51 13.40 14.32
CA GLY A 267 1.53 14.47 14.40
C GLY A 267 2.13 15.88 14.32
N THR A 268 3.34 16.01 13.75
CA THR A 268 4.09 17.27 13.62
C THR A 268 4.15 17.80 12.19
N LEU A 269 3.48 17.12 11.26
CA LEU A 269 3.46 17.49 9.85
C LEU A 269 2.69 18.79 9.62
N ASP A 270 3.36 19.79 9.06
CA ASP A 270 2.73 20.95 8.45
C ASP A 270 2.69 20.77 6.93
N THR A 271 1.52 20.39 6.41
CA THR A 271 1.32 20.15 4.97
C THR A 271 1.53 21.39 4.12
N GLY A 272 1.44 22.60 4.69
CA GLY A 272 1.72 23.86 4.00
C GLY A 272 3.20 24.08 3.67
N THR A 273 4.10 23.31 4.30
CA THR A 273 5.56 23.40 4.07
C THR A 273 6.08 22.42 3.03
N LEU A 274 5.21 21.57 2.48
CA LEU A 274 5.59 20.55 1.51
C LEU A 274 5.91 21.20 0.16
N VAL A 275 7.17 21.05 -0.27
CA VAL A 275 7.66 21.57 -1.55
C VAL A 275 7.69 20.47 -2.61
N PRO A 276 7.60 20.82 -3.92
CA PRO A 276 7.53 19.84 -5.00
C PRO A 276 8.57 18.72 -4.97
N PRO A 277 9.87 18.96 -4.66
CA PRO A 277 10.85 17.87 -4.58
C PRO A 277 10.56 16.79 -3.52
N LEU A 278 9.76 17.10 -2.50
CA LEU A 278 9.36 16.15 -1.46
C LEU A 278 8.11 15.37 -1.86
N ILE A 279 7.18 15.99 -2.57
CA ILE A 279 5.89 15.37 -2.92
C ILE A 279 5.87 14.77 -4.32
N ASN A 280 6.81 15.10 -5.19
CA ASN A 280 6.88 14.58 -6.55
C ASN A 280 7.87 13.41 -6.60
N ASP A 281 7.36 12.19 -6.48
CA ASP A 281 8.11 11.01 -6.91
C ASP A 281 8.37 11.08 -8.44
N PRO A 282 9.32 10.29 -8.97
CA PRO A 282 9.69 10.31 -10.39
C PRO A 282 8.54 10.07 -11.39
N SER A 283 7.44 9.45 -10.96
CA SER A 283 6.26 9.21 -11.81
C SER A 283 5.05 10.03 -11.40
N ALA A 284 5.24 11.07 -10.58
CA ALA A 284 4.21 12.04 -10.27
C ALA A 284 3.68 12.70 -11.57
N PRO A 285 2.37 12.90 -11.71
CA PRO A 285 1.79 13.64 -12.82
C PRO A 285 2.43 15.03 -12.93
N ARG A 286 2.83 15.41 -14.15
CA ARG A 286 3.39 16.75 -14.41
C ARG A 286 2.27 17.72 -14.77
N PRO A 287 2.34 18.99 -14.32
CA PRO A 287 1.46 20.04 -14.81
C PRO A 287 1.50 20.07 -16.35
N ALA A 288 0.33 20.21 -16.97
CA ALA A 288 0.21 20.36 -18.42
C ALA A 288 0.78 21.70 -18.90
#